data_AF-A0A959JSU3-F1
#
_entry.id   AF-A0A959JSU3-F1
#
_cell.length_a   1.000
_cell.length_b   1.000
_cell.length_c   1.000
_cell.angle_alpha   90.00
_cell.angle_beta   90.00
_cell.angle_gamma   90.00
#
_symmetry.space_group_name_H-M   'P 1'
#
loop_
_entity.id
_entity.type
_entity.pdbx_description
1 polymer ?
#
loop_
_entity_poly.entity_id
_entity_poly.type
_entity_poly.pdbx_seq_one_letter_code
_entity_poly.pdbx_strand_id
1 'polypeptide(L)'
;ILDRLKEKYGNNSQIMLQTNGDLLTEEKLDTLIEKGVTRFDIASIDRYHKNAGSRLEILAALFESRGVNGDEPDPLVKKDNYLHSYPLSWGYWGANEEMWLGGNWARGRAMEKNIWMKNPDHNFCSILSGAIGFLNGGDDIPQEISIQLWRINPCCPGTKDAMGDARTEKVADVLNRVSEIPIFQMLDKGDPYKMGESIGVTEEHARARCGELENVCLWCDEFFTKHFDMKTLMPKTPVEAK
;
A
#
# COMPACT_ATOMS: atom_id res chain seq x y z
N ILE A 1 -15.07 -10.34 10.58
CA ILE A 1 -14.81 -9.31 9.53
C ILE A 1 -15.30 -9.82 8.19
N LEU A 2 -14.75 -10.92 7.67
CA LEU A 2 -15.14 -11.51 6.37
C LEU A 2 -16.65 -11.73 6.22
N ASP A 3 -17.31 -12.29 7.23
CA ASP A 3 -18.78 -12.46 7.22
C ASP A 3 -19.54 -11.14 6.99
N ARG A 4 -19.07 -10.04 7.62
CA ARG A 4 -19.69 -8.71 7.46
C ARG A 4 -19.41 -8.10 6.09
N LEU A 5 -18.22 -8.36 5.52
CA LEU A 5 -17.90 -7.93 4.16
C LEU A 5 -18.78 -8.66 3.14
N LYS A 6 -18.93 -9.98 3.29
CA LYS A 6 -19.80 -10.82 2.47
C LYS A 6 -21.28 -10.42 2.60
N GLU A 7 -21.76 -10.18 3.82
CA GLU A 7 -23.12 -9.69 4.08
C GLU A 7 -23.40 -8.34 3.40
N LYS A 8 -22.42 -7.42 3.46
CA LYS A 8 -22.60 -6.05 2.96
C LYS A 8 -22.42 -5.92 1.45
N TYR A 9 -21.40 -6.56 0.89
CA TYR A 9 -20.97 -6.37 -0.50
C TYR A 9 -21.31 -7.55 -1.41
N GLY A 10 -21.64 -8.71 -0.85
CA GLY A 10 -21.97 -9.91 -1.60
C GLY A 10 -20.85 -10.31 -2.56
N ASN A 11 -21.23 -10.63 -3.80
CA ASN A 11 -20.28 -11.00 -4.87
C ASN A 11 -19.79 -9.79 -5.69
N ASN A 12 -20.12 -8.56 -5.28
CA ASN A 12 -19.68 -7.35 -5.97
C ASN A 12 -18.27 -6.88 -5.54
N SER A 13 -17.63 -7.63 -4.64
CA SER A 13 -16.28 -7.35 -4.15
C SER A 13 -15.44 -8.61 -4.18
N GLN A 14 -14.20 -8.49 -4.64
CA GLN A 14 -13.18 -9.54 -4.48
C GLN A 14 -12.48 -9.35 -3.13
N ILE A 15 -12.34 -10.45 -2.37
CA ILE A 15 -11.58 -10.44 -1.12
C ILE A 15 -10.26 -11.17 -1.37
N MET A 16 -9.17 -10.42 -1.27
CA MET A 16 -7.80 -10.91 -1.44
C MET A 16 -7.13 -11.01 -0.06
N LEU A 17 -6.51 -12.15 0.23
CA LEU A 17 -5.77 -12.37 1.47
C LEU A 17 -4.28 -12.51 1.19
N GLN A 18 -3.52 -11.49 1.57
CA GLN A 18 -2.07 -11.56 1.63
C GLN A 18 -1.61 -12.18 2.95
N THR A 19 -0.73 -13.19 2.89
CA THR A 19 -0.18 -13.88 4.07
C THR A 19 1.20 -14.44 3.77
N ASN A 20 1.95 -14.83 4.80
CA ASN A 20 3.22 -15.53 4.64
C ASN A 20 3.05 -17.05 4.42
N GLY A 21 1.83 -17.58 4.48
CA GLY A 21 1.52 -18.99 4.23
C GLY A 21 1.96 -19.97 5.34
N ASP A 22 2.75 -19.56 6.33
CA ASP A 22 3.29 -20.46 7.36
C ASP A 22 2.20 -21.14 8.20
N LEU A 23 1.14 -20.38 8.48
CA LEU A 23 0.05 -20.82 9.34
C LEU A 23 -1.11 -21.41 8.55
N LEU A 24 -1.02 -21.49 7.21
CA LEU A 24 -2.08 -22.03 6.37
C LEU A 24 -2.10 -23.57 6.47
N THR A 25 -3.28 -24.09 6.77
CA THR A 25 -3.62 -25.51 6.86
C THR A 25 -4.88 -25.76 6.04
N GLU A 26 -5.20 -27.02 5.77
CA GLU A 26 -6.46 -27.42 5.10
C GLU A 26 -7.69 -26.79 5.74
N GLU A 27 -7.90 -27.01 7.04
CA GLU A 27 -9.05 -26.46 7.78
C GLU A 27 -9.16 -24.92 7.68
N LYS A 28 -8.04 -24.22 7.73
CA LYS A 28 -8.01 -22.76 7.61
C LYS A 28 -8.30 -22.31 6.18
N LEU A 29 -7.75 -23.00 5.18
CA LEU A 29 -8.04 -22.69 3.79
C LEU A 29 -9.54 -22.89 3.51
N ASP A 30 -10.10 -24.02 3.94
CA ASP A 30 -11.53 -24.33 3.78
C ASP A 30 -12.40 -23.25 4.45
N THR A 31 -12.03 -22.83 5.68
CA THR A 31 -12.70 -21.73 6.38
C THR A 31 -12.59 -20.41 5.60
N LEU A 32 -11.42 -20.06 5.08
CA LEU A 32 -11.22 -18.79 4.36
C LEU A 32 -12.03 -18.75 3.05
N ILE A 33 -12.09 -19.88 2.32
CA ILE A 33 -12.91 -20.03 1.12
C ILE A 33 -14.40 -19.86 1.45
N GLU A 34 -14.90 -20.55 2.48
CA GLU A 34 -16.30 -20.44 2.92
C GLU A 34 -16.68 -18.99 3.28
N LYS A 35 -15.75 -18.30 3.93
CA LYS A 35 -15.89 -16.89 4.33
C LYS A 35 -15.79 -15.90 3.17
N GLY A 36 -15.50 -16.37 1.95
CA GLY A 36 -15.56 -15.58 0.72
C GLY A 36 -14.22 -14.99 0.28
N VAL A 37 -13.08 -15.51 0.78
CA VAL A 37 -11.77 -15.17 0.20
C VAL A 37 -11.67 -15.83 -1.18
N THR A 38 -11.39 -15.02 -2.19
CA THR A 38 -11.36 -15.41 -3.61
C THR A 38 -9.96 -15.39 -4.21
N ARG A 39 -9.01 -14.77 -3.51
CA ARG A 39 -7.61 -14.75 -3.93
C ARG A 39 -6.68 -14.85 -2.74
N PHE A 40 -5.67 -15.69 -2.85
CA PHE A 40 -4.64 -15.90 -1.83
C PHE A 40 -3.28 -15.49 -2.36
N ASP A 41 -2.55 -14.74 -1.56
CA ASP A 41 -1.41 -13.99 -2.02
C ASP A 41 -0.25 -14.24 -1.05
N ILE A 42 0.68 -15.12 -1.44
CA ILE A 42 1.74 -15.62 -0.56
C ILE A 42 2.99 -14.74 -0.66
N ALA A 43 3.20 -13.89 0.35
CA ALA A 43 4.28 -12.91 0.44
C ALA A 43 5.41 -13.39 1.38
N SER A 44 6.10 -14.48 1.04
CA SER A 44 7.11 -15.09 1.93
C SER A 44 8.19 -15.93 1.25
N ILE A 45 8.40 -15.76 -0.05
CA ILE A 45 9.32 -16.62 -0.81
C ILE A 45 10.74 -16.04 -0.89
N ASP A 46 10.98 -14.93 -0.20
CA ASP A 46 12.31 -14.33 -0.14
C ASP A 46 13.26 -15.00 0.86
N ARG A 47 14.55 -14.72 0.66
CA ARG A 47 15.67 -15.20 1.47
C ARG A 47 15.63 -14.77 2.94
N TYR A 48 14.77 -13.82 3.31
CA TYR A 48 14.67 -13.30 4.68
C TYR A 48 13.62 -14.04 5.51
N HIS A 49 12.84 -14.92 4.88
CA HIS A 49 11.89 -15.78 5.56
C HIS A 49 12.54 -17.12 5.97
N LYS A 50 12.21 -17.63 7.17
CA LYS A 50 12.81 -18.83 7.78
C LYS A 50 12.75 -20.09 6.91
N ASN A 51 11.77 -20.17 6.00
CA ASN A 51 11.56 -21.35 5.16
C ASN A 51 11.97 -21.17 3.69
N ALA A 52 12.45 -19.99 3.27
CA ALA A 52 13.07 -19.71 1.96
C ALA A 52 12.48 -20.46 0.76
N GLY A 53 11.15 -20.44 0.60
CA GLY A 53 10.46 -21.10 -0.53
C GLY A 53 10.27 -22.63 -0.41
N SER A 54 10.81 -23.30 0.61
CA SER A 54 10.65 -24.76 0.82
C SER A 54 9.19 -25.20 1.02
N ARG A 55 8.31 -24.27 1.40
CA ARG A 55 6.87 -24.51 1.57
C ARG A 55 6.05 -24.25 0.31
N LEU A 56 6.66 -23.75 -0.78
CA LEU A 56 5.91 -23.37 -1.97
C LEU A 56 5.21 -24.58 -2.61
N GLU A 57 5.91 -25.70 -2.74
CA GLU A 57 5.32 -26.94 -3.27
C GLU A 57 4.19 -27.47 -2.39
N ILE A 58 4.35 -27.36 -1.06
CA ILE A 58 3.32 -27.75 -0.08
C ILE A 58 2.09 -26.87 -0.21
N LEU A 59 2.28 -25.55 -0.35
CA LEU A 59 1.18 -24.60 -0.54
C LEU A 59 0.50 -24.81 -1.89
N ALA A 60 1.26 -25.05 -2.96
CA ALA A 60 0.72 -25.34 -4.28
C ALA A 60 -0.17 -26.60 -4.26
N ALA A 61 0.31 -27.69 -3.67
CA ALA A 61 -0.49 -28.92 -3.52
C ALA A 61 -1.73 -28.70 -2.65
N LEU A 62 -1.62 -27.89 -1.58
CA LEU A 62 -2.75 -27.53 -0.73
C LEU A 62 -3.83 -26.77 -1.53
N PHE A 63 -3.41 -25.75 -2.28
CA PHE A 63 -4.31 -24.95 -3.12
C PHE A 63 -4.95 -25.79 -4.24
N GLU A 64 -4.16 -26.61 -4.93
CA GLU A 64 -4.64 -27.52 -5.97
C GLU A 64 -5.69 -28.49 -5.42
N SER A 65 -5.49 -29.04 -4.21
CA SER A 65 -6.44 -29.96 -3.59
C SER A 65 -7.83 -29.34 -3.34
N ARG A 66 -7.94 -28.01 -3.35
CA ARG A 66 -9.19 -27.23 -3.18
C ARG A 66 -9.65 -26.57 -4.48
N GLY A 67 -8.99 -26.85 -5.61
CA GLY A 67 -9.32 -26.26 -6.90
C GLY A 67 -9.01 -24.75 -6.98
N VAL A 68 -8.06 -24.27 -6.18
CA VAL A 68 -7.62 -22.87 -6.23
C VAL A 68 -6.63 -22.73 -7.39
N ASN A 69 -6.97 -21.92 -8.39
CA ASN A 69 -6.19 -21.77 -9.62
C ASN A 69 -4.84 -21.07 -9.36
N GLY A 70 -3.74 -21.62 -9.89
CA GLY A 70 -2.39 -21.06 -9.78
C GLY A 70 -1.79 -20.55 -11.10
N ASP A 71 -2.59 -20.43 -12.15
CA ASP A 71 -2.15 -20.06 -13.51
C ASP A 71 -1.87 -18.55 -13.64
N GLU A 72 -2.37 -17.73 -12.72
CA GLU A 72 -2.08 -16.29 -12.59
C GLU A 72 -1.28 -15.99 -11.32
N PRO A 73 0.04 -16.27 -11.29
CA PRO A 73 0.85 -16.11 -10.08
C PRO A 73 1.17 -14.64 -9.76
N ASP A 74 0.98 -13.71 -10.70
CA ASP A 74 1.27 -12.28 -10.51
C ASP A 74 0.34 -11.68 -9.45
N PRO A 75 0.87 -11.09 -8.37
CA PRO A 75 0.07 -10.48 -7.31
C PRO A 75 -0.50 -9.11 -7.65
N LEU A 76 0.03 -8.44 -8.68
CA LEU A 76 -0.37 -7.07 -8.99
C LEU A 76 -1.69 -7.06 -9.75
N VAL A 77 -2.67 -6.40 -9.14
CA VAL A 77 -3.95 -6.13 -9.78
C VAL A 77 -3.77 -4.96 -10.75
N LYS A 78 -4.01 -5.24 -12.02
CA LYS A 78 -4.10 -4.29 -13.13
C LYS A 78 -5.58 -4.02 -13.42
N LYS A 79 -5.85 -2.96 -14.17
CA LYS A 79 -7.22 -2.62 -14.58
C LYS A 79 -7.91 -3.73 -15.36
N ASP A 80 -7.16 -4.46 -16.18
CA ASP A 80 -7.69 -5.52 -17.06
C ASP A 80 -7.92 -6.87 -16.37
N ASN A 81 -7.27 -7.13 -15.23
CA ASN A 81 -7.50 -8.32 -14.40
C ASN A 81 -8.25 -7.99 -13.09
N TYR A 82 -8.75 -6.74 -12.99
CA TYR A 82 -9.57 -6.29 -11.88
C TYR A 82 -10.89 -7.04 -11.91
N LEU A 83 -11.13 -7.87 -10.88
CA LEU A 83 -12.34 -8.66 -10.67
C LEU A 83 -12.54 -9.84 -11.66
N HIS A 84 -12.23 -11.05 -11.17
CA HIS A 84 -12.89 -12.31 -11.57
C HIS A 84 -12.49 -13.04 -12.87
N SER A 85 -11.24 -12.98 -13.36
CA SER A 85 -10.78 -13.98 -14.35
C SER A 85 -10.92 -15.42 -13.81
N TYR A 86 -10.77 -15.59 -12.49
CA TYR A 86 -10.96 -16.86 -11.78
C TYR A 86 -11.76 -16.66 -10.48
N PRO A 87 -12.75 -17.52 -10.17
CA PRO A 87 -13.51 -17.45 -8.91
C PRO A 87 -12.65 -17.68 -7.66
N LEU A 88 -11.58 -18.46 -7.79
CA LEU A 88 -10.66 -18.81 -6.72
C LEU A 88 -9.24 -18.96 -7.28
N SER A 89 -8.34 -18.06 -6.87
CA SER A 89 -6.95 -18.02 -7.39
C SER A 89 -5.93 -17.88 -6.27
N TRP A 90 -4.68 -18.21 -6.56
CA TRP A 90 -3.55 -17.86 -5.71
C TRP A 90 -2.34 -17.40 -6.51
N GLY A 91 -1.61 -16.48 -5.92
CA GLY A 91 -0.33 -15.99 -6.42
C GLY A 91 0.71 -15.98 -5.31
N TYR A 92 1.96 -15.79 -5.70
CA TYR A 92 3.06 -15.78 -4.76
C TYR A 92 4.16 -14.84 -5.19
N TRP A 93 4.83 -14.24 -4.21
CA TRP A 93 5.98 -13.39 -4.45
C TRP A 93 6.95 -13.45 -3.28
N GLY A 94 8.23 -13.30 -3.60
CA GLY A 94 9.23 -12.95 -2.60
C GLY A 94 9.26 -11.44 -2.47
N ALA A 95 9.43 -10.93 -1.25
CA ALA A 95 9.89 -9.56 -1.16
C ALA A 95 11.38 -9.58 -1.56
N ASN A 96 11.68 -9.21 -2.80
CA ASN A 96 13.05 -9.10 -3.29
C ASN A 96 13.52 -7.63 -3.17
N GLU A 97 14.77 -7.35 -3.51
CA GLU A 97 15.31 -5.98 -3.41
C GLU A 97 14.56 -5.00 -4.32
N GLU A 98 14.01 -5.47 -5.44
CA GLU A 98 13.24 -4.66 -6.40
C GLU A 98 11.75 -4.55 -6.00
N MET A 99 11.23 -5.53 -5.27
CA MET A 99 9.82 -5.71 -4.95
C MET A 99 9.66 -5.87 -3.44
N TRP A 100 9.11 -4.85 -2.78
CA TRP A 100 8.71 -4.84 -1.36
C TRP A 100 9.83 -4.87 -0.31
N LEU A 101 10.97 -5.55 -0.49
CA LEU A 101 12.02 -5.64 0.55
C LEU A 101 13.18 -4.65 0.40
N GLY A 102 13.53 -4.22 -0.81
CA GLY A 102 14.55 -3.19 -1.03
C GLY A 102 13.99 -1.81 -1.35
N GLY A 103 12.71 -1.55 -1.05
CA GLY A 103 12.00 -0.45 -1.68
C GLY A 103 11.87 0.83 -0.89
N ASN A 104 10.94 0.92 0.06
CA ASN A 104 10.43 2.25 0.44
C ASN A 104 9.78 2.40 1.82
N TRP A 105 10.03 1.48 2.75
CA TRP A 105 9.58 1.67 4.12
C TRP A 105 10.72 2.11 5.01
N ALA A 106 11.08 3.39 4.95
CA ALA A 106 11.88 4.03 5.99
C ALA A 106 11.06 4.20 7.28
N ARG A 107 10.48 3.10 7.80
CA ARG A 107 9.63 3.04 8.99
C ARG A 107 9.82 1.71 9.75
N GLY A 108 9.50 1.71 11.04
CA GLY A 108 9.43 0.51 11.89
C GLY A 108 10.70 -0.34 11.86
N ARG A 109 10.54 -1.68 11.77
CA ARG A 109 11.65 -2.65 11.79
C ARG A 109 12.70 -2.42 10.71
N ALA A 110 12.32 -1.84 9.58
CA ALA A 110 13.27 -1.54 8.51
C ALA A 110 14.26 -0.45 8.92
N MET A 111 13.82 0.58 9.65
CA MET A 111 14.72 1.56 10.25
C MET A 111 15.48 0.99 11.45
N GLU A 112 14.81 0.25 12.35
CA GLU A 112 15.46 -0.36 13.53
C GLU A 112 16.62 -1.27 13.14
N LYS A 113 16.50 -1.98 12.02
CA LYS A 113 17.53 -2.88 11.50
C LYS A 113 18.42 -2.24 10.44
N ASN A 114 18.18 -0.97 10.09
CA ASN A 114 18.89 -0.24 9.03
C ASN A 114 18.92 -1.00 7.68
N ILE A 115 17.76 -1.55 7.28
CA ILE A 115 17.56 -2.30 6.02
C ILE A 115 16.59 -1.60 5.06
N TRP A 116 16.32 -0.32 5.28
CA TRP A 116 15.48 0.49 4.41
C TRP A 116 16.29 1.03 3.21
N MET A 117 15.60 1.35 2.12
CA MET A 117 16.24 1.85 0.90
C MET A 117 16.72 3.30 1.07
N LYS A 118 18.04 3.46 1.03
CA LYS A 118 18.74 4.75 1.02
C LYS A 118 19.01 5.19 -0.41
N ASN A 119 17.95 5.53 -1.12
CA ASN A 119 18.03 6.07 -2.46
C ASN A 119 17.03 7.24 -2.60
N PRO A 120 17.51 8.49 -2.64
CA PRO A 120 16.65 9.66 -2.77
C PRO A 120 15.92 9.74 -4.12
N ASP A 121 16.40 9.03 -5.14
CA ASP A 121 15.79 8.98 -6.48
C ASP A 121 14.72 7.88 -6.61
N HIS A 122 14.61 7.00 -5.61
CA HIS A 122 13.59 5.94 -5.63
C HIS A 122 12.23 6.48 -5.20
N ASN A 123 11.36 6.75 -6.17
CA ASN A 123 10.03 7.32 -5.92
C ASN A 123 8.97 6.23 -5.70
N PHE A 124 8.66 5.91 -4.44
CA PHE A 124 7.55 5.01 -4.13
C PHE A 124 6.19 5.54 -4.58
N CYS A 125 6.02 6.87 -4.57
CA CYS A 125 4.71 7.45 -4.80
C CYS A 125 4.24 7.18 -6.23
N SER A 126 5.14 6.93 -7.19
CA SER A 126 4.83 6.72 -8.60
C SER A 126 4.63 5.25 -9.01
N ILE A 127 4.50 4.32 -8.06
CA ILE A 127 4.21 2.89 -8.35
C ILE A 127 2.91 2.43 -7.68
N LEU A 128 2.36 1.28 -8.10
CA LEU A 128 1.20 0.66 -7.44
C LEU A 128 1.50 0.42 -5.94
N SER A 129 0.49 0.53 -5.09
CA SER A 129 0.62 0.67 -3.63
C SER A 129 1.29 1.97 -3.14
N GLY A 130 1.86 2.77 -4.04
CA GLY A 130 2.23 4.17 -3.84
C GLY A 130 1.02 5.09 -3.76
N ALA A 131 1.25 6.39 -3.93
CA ALA A 131 0.18 7.39 -3.90
C ALA A 131 -0.45 7.64 -5.28
N ILE A 132 0.20 7.19 -6.36
CA ILE A 132 -0.29 7.40 -7.72
C ILE A 132 -1.70 6.80 -7.90
N GLY A 133 -2.62 7.61 -8.40
CA GLY A 133 -4.01 7.23 -8.67
C GLY A 133 -4.87 6.97 -7.44
N PHE A 134 -4.46 7.33 -6.21
CA PHE A 134 -5.26 7.03 -5.03
C PHE A 134 -6.62 7.77 -4.98
N LEU A 135 -6.77 8.90 -5.68
CA LEU A 135 -8.02 9.67 -5.72
C LEU A 135 -9.01 9.13 -6.75
N ASN A 136 -8.54 8.72 -7.93
CA ASN A 136 -9.43 8.39 -9.06
C ASN A 136 -8.99 7.16 -9.90
N GLY A 137 -7.85 6.54 -9.55
CA GLY A 137 -7.12 5.64 -10.44
C GLY A 137 -6.39 6.40 -11.55
N GLY A 138 -5.82 5.65 -12.49
CA GLY A 138 -5.19 6.18 -13.69
C GLY A 138 -5.59 5.40 -14.94
N ASP A 139 -4.94 5.71 -16.06
CA ASP A 139 -5.19 5.01 -17.33
C ASP A 139 -4.94 3.51 -17.17
N ASP A 140 -3.80 3.15 -16.56
CA ASP A 140 -3.30 1.78 -16.41
C ASP A 140 -3.27 1.26 -14.95
N ILE A 141 -3.63 2.10 -13.98
CA ILE A 141 -3.59 1.74 -12.54
C ILE A 141 -4.97 1.82 -11.91
N PRO A 142 -5.35 0.85 -11.04
CA PRO A 142 -6.57 0.95 -10.27
C PRO A 142 -6.45 2.06 -9.21
N GLN A 143 -7.61 2.53 -8.73
CA GLN A 143 -7.63 3.32 -7.50
C GLN A 143 -7.28 2.42 -6.31
N GLU A 144 -6.21 2.77 -5.60
CA GLU A 144 -5.77 2.04 -4.40
C GLU A 144 -5.64 3.00 -3.21
N ILE A 145 -6.16 2.58 -2.05
CA ILE A 145 -6.10 3.35 -0.80
C ILE A 145 -5.71 2.41 0.32
N SER A 146 -4.84 2.86 1.20
CA SER A 146 -4.38 2.08 2.35
C SER A 146 -5.18 2.41 3.60
N ILE A 147 -5.72 1.38 4.25
CA ILE A 147 -6.30 1.47 5.60
C ILE A 147 -5.44 0.66 6.56
N GLN A 148 -4.62 1.36 7.34
CA GLN A 148 -3.78 0.74 8.38
C GLN A 148 -4.47 0.86 9.73
N LEU A 149 -5.07 -0.26 10.19
CA LEU A 149 -5.97 -0.32 11.34
C LEU A 149 -7.20 0.58 11.13
N TRP A 150 -7.08 1.87 11.43
CA TRP A 150 -8.12 2.89 11.25
C TRP A 150 -7.67 4.04 10.36
N ARG A 151 -6.36 4.15 10.08
CA ARG A 151 -5.76 5.28 9.38
C ARG A 151 -5.99 5.16 7.89
N ILE A 152 -6.71 6.11 7.31
CA ILE A 152 -6.86 6.25 5.86
C ILE A 152 -5.63 6.98 5.32
N ASN A 153 -4.90 6.36 4.39
CA ASN A 153 -3.66 6.88 3.82
C ASN A 153 -3.65 6.77 2.29
N PRO A 154 -2.94 7.67 1.59
CA PRO A 154 -2.86 7.64 0.14
C PRO A 154 -1.99 6.48 -0.38
N CYS A 155 -1.15 5.87 0.46
CA CYS A 155 -0.21 4.83 0.06
C CYS A 155 0.00 3.77 1.16
N CYS A 156 0.49 2.60 0.77
CA CYS A 156 0.78 1.48 1.67
C CYS A 156 1.75 1.79 2.82
N PRO A 157 2.84 2.57 2.66
CA PRO A 157 3.67 3.06 3.78
C PRO A 157 2.91 3.84 4.85
N GLY A 158 1.79 4.46 4.48
CA GLY A 158 1.17 5.50 5.26
C GLY A 158 1.94 6.82 5.21
N THR A 159 1.26 7.90 5.55
CA THR A 159 1.84 9.23 5.81
C THR A 159 2.11 9.39 7.31
N LYS A 160 2.82 10.46 7.70
CA LYS A 160 3.06 10.79 9.12
C LYS A 160 1.76 10.82 9.93
N ASP A 161 0.77 11.51 9.38
CA ASP A 161 -0.59 11.63 9.91
C ASP A 161 -1.58 11.09 8.88
N ALA A 162 -2.68 10.48 9.34
CA ALA A 162 -3.71 9.92 8.47
C ALA A 162 -4.60 11.02 7.86
N MET A 163 -5.10 10.82 6.64
CA MET A 163 -6.05 11.72 5.99
C MET A 163 -7.44 11.72 6.66
N GLY A 164 -7.74 10.63 7.38
CA GLY A 164 -8.98 10.46 8.15
C GLY A 164 -8.99 9.17 8.96
N ASP A 165 -10.08 8.98 9.72
CA ASP A 165 -10.30 7.83 10.61
C ASP A 165 -11.48 6.97 10.15
N ALA A 166 -11.19 5.77 9.63
CA ALA A 166 -12.19 4.85 9.09
C ALA A 166 -13.19 4.30 10.12
N ARG A 167 -13.00 4.57 11.42
CA ARG A 167 -13.96 4.21 12.47
C ARG A 167 -15.10 5.22 12.58
N THR A 168 -14.85 6.46 12.18
CA THR A 168 -15.78 7.59 12.34
C THR A 168 -16.16 8.27 11.03
N GLU A 169 -15.35 8.11 9.98
CA GLU A 169 -15.53 8.74 8.69
C GLU A 169 -15.66 7.70 7.58
N LYS A 170 -16.48 7.99 6.57
CA LYS A 170 -16.49 7.19 5.34
C LYS A 170 -15.26 7.52 4.53
N VAL A 171 -14.60 6.49 3.97
CA VAL A 171 -13.42 6.66 3.10
C VAL A 171 -13.73 7.63 1.95
N ALA A 172 -14.87 7.49 1.29
CA ALA A 172 -15.28 8.37 0.19
C ALA A 172 -15.36 9.85 0.60
N ASP A 173 -15.84 10.16 1.80
CA ASP A 173 -15.95 11.55 2.28
C ASP A 173 -14.56 12.13 2.55
N VAL A 174 -13.63 11.31 3.06
CA VAL A 174 -12.22 11.70 3.25
C VAL A 174 -11.56 11.99 1.90
N LEU A 175 -11.75 11.12 0.91
CA LEU A 175 -11.19 11.31 -0.45
C LEU A 175 -11.72 12.57 -1.12
N ASN A 176 -13.04 12.78 -1.09
CA ASN A 176 -13.67 13.98 -1.65
C ASN A 176 -13.17 15.27 -0.97
N ARG A 177 -12.79 15.21 0.31
CA ARG A 177 -12.24 16.36 1.02
C ARG A 177 -10.80 16.64 0.61
N VAL A 178 -9.97 15.61 0.46
CA VAL A 178 -8.55 15.79 0.10
C VAL A 178 -8.35 16.01 -1.41
N SER A 179 -9.29 15.61 -2.26
CA SER A 179 -9.22 15.82 -3.72
C SER A 179 -9.18 17.29 -4.12
N GLU A 180 -9.76 18.17 -3.30
CA GLU A 180 -9.79 19.62 -3.53
C GLU A 180 -8.46 20.32 -3.18
N ILE A 181 -7.50 19.59 -2.61
CA ILE A 181 -6.26 20.16 -2.08
C ILE A 181 -5.09 19.83 -3.01
N PRO A 182 -4.36 20.83 -3.55
CA PRO A 182 -3.30 20.60 -4.53
C PRO A 182 -2.18 19.66 -4.08
N ILE A 183 -1.88 19.62 -2.77
CA ILE A 183 -0.88 18.72 -2.18
C ILE A 183 -1.22 17.26 -2.51
N PHE A 184 -2.48 16.86 -2.31
CA PHE A 184 -2.91 15.48 -2.54
C PHE A 184 -3.08 15.18 -4.02
N GLN A 185 -3.43 16.17 -4.85
CA GLN A 185 -3.45 16.02 -6.31
C GLN A 185 -2.06 15.72 -6.87
N MET A 186 -1.00 16.27 -6.27
CA MET A 186 0.38 15.94 -6.66
C MET A 186 0.81 14.55 -6.18
N LEU A 187 0.36 14.13 -4.98
CA LEU A 187 0.54 12.74 -4.54
C LEU A 187 -0.19 11.75 -5.44
N ASP A 188 -1.41 12.07 -5.89
CA ASP A 188 -2.19 11.29 -6.86
C ASP A 188 -1.51 11.19 -8.23
N LYS A 189 -0.70 12.19 -8.61
CA LYS A 189 0.18 12.11 -9.79
C LYS A 189 1.48 11.34 -9.54
N GLY A 190 1.69 10.85 -8.32
CA GLY A 190 2.94 10.19 -7.92
C GLY A 190 4.13 11.14 -7.80
N ASP A 191 3.93 12.45 -7.62
CA ASP A 191 5.01 13.45 -7.55
C ASP A 191 5.06 14.14 -6.17
N PRO A 192 5.72 13.52 -5.18
CA PRO A 192 5.83 14.05 -3.83
C PRO A 192 6.82 15.22 -3.71
N TYR A 193 7.64 15.49 -4.74
CA TYR A 193 8.58 16.61 -4.72
C TYR A 193 7.87 17.93 -5.03
N LYS A 194 6.77 17.88 -5.77
CA LYS A 194 5.94 19.05 -6.10
C LYS A 194 4.72 19.25 -5.21
N MET A 195 4.46 18.34 -4.27
CA MET A 195 3.25 18.43 -3.43
C MET A 195 3.15 19.76 -2.67
N GLY A 196 4.27 20.37 -2.32
CA GLY A 196 4.32 21.59 -1.54
C GLY A 196 4.25 22.91 -2.33
N GLU A 197 4.23 22.88 -3.67
CA GLU A 197 4.34 24.11 -4.49
C GLU A 197 3.22 25.10 -4.20
N SER A 198 2.00 24.61 -3.98
CA SER A 198 0.82 25.43 -3.65
C SER A 198 0.93 26.22 -2.34
N ILE A 199 1.88 25.84 -1.48
CA ILE A 199 2.11 26.47 -0.16
C ILE A 199 3.52 27.05 -0.04
N GLY A 200 4.23 27.22 -1.17
CA GLY A 200 5.54 27.88 -1.23
C GLY A 200 6.75 26.98 -0.97
N VAL A 201 6.57 25.66 -0.88
CA VAL A 201 7.69 24.70 -0.78
C VAL A 201 8.07 24.27 -2.19
N THR A 202 9.26 24.68 -2.66
CA THR A 202 9.72 24.41 -4.03
C THR A 202 10.16 22.96 -4.23
N GLU A 203 10.07 22.48 -5.47
CA GLU A 203 10.63 21.17 -5.86
C GLU A 203 12.13 21.07 -5.54
N GLU A 204 12.89 22.15 -5.78
CA GLU A 204 14.32 22.21 -5.48
C GLU A 204 14.59 21.97 -3.98
N HIS A 205 13.82 22.63 -3.10
CA HIS A 205 13.93 22.40 -1.66
C HIS A 205 13.56 20.96 -1.29
N ALA A 206 12.45 20.45 -1.83
CA ALA A 206 12.00 19.08 -1.59
C ALA A 206 13.05 18.04 -2.00
N ARG A 207 13.68 18.22 -3.16
CA ARG A 207 14.76 17.35 -3.66
C ARG A 207 16.02 17.45 -2.79
N ALA A 208 16.42 18.66 -2.40
CA ALA A 208 17.56 18.84 -1.50
C ALA A 208 17.33 18.14 -0.16
N ARG A 209 16.16 18.34 0.47
CA ARG A 209 15.77 17.66 1.72
C ARG A 209 15.69 16.15 1.56
N CYS A 210 15.11 15.66 0.46
CA CYS A 210 15.07 14.22 0.18
C CYS A 210 16.47 13.62 0.03
N GLY A 211 17.41 14.35 -0.58
CA GLY A 211 18.82 13.97 -0.67
C GLY A 211 19.46 13.79 0.71
N GLU A 212 19.22 14.72 1.64
CA GLU A 212 19.70 14.60 3.02
C GLU A 212 19.04 13.46 3.82
N LEU A 213 17.75 13.20 3.54
CA LEU A 213 16.98 12.15 4.20
C LEU A 213 17.20 10.76 3.59
N GLU A 214 17.83 10.68 2.42
CA GLU A 214 18.10 9.47 1.64
C GLU A 214 16.84 8.68 1.20
N ASN A 215 15.61 9.16 1.45
CA ASN A 215 14.37 8.48 1.07
C ASN A 215 13.14 9.41 0.98
N VAL A 216 12.31 9.18 -0.04
CA VAL A 216 11.12 10.00 -0.34
C VAL A 216 10.02 9.91 0.73
N CYS A 217 9.87 8.77 1.41
CA CYS A 217 8.89 8.61 2.49
C CYS A 217 9.29 9.43 3.73
N LEU A 218 10.59 9.60 3.98
CA LEU A 218 11.08 10.47 5.04
C LEU A 218 10.86 11.95 4.68
N TRP A 219 11.04 12.32 3.41
CA TRP A 219 10.64 13.64 2.93
C TRP A 219 9.14 13.88 3.13
N CYS A 220 8.30 12.92 2.77
CA CYS A 220 6.85 12.99 2.97
C CYS A 220 6.49 13.19 4.46
N ASP A 221 7.16 12.47 5.36
CA ASP A 221 7.00 12.65 6.80
C ASP A 221 7.43 14.03 7.28
N GLU A 222 8.57 14.52 6.81
CA GLU A 222 9.06 15.85 7.14
C GLU A 222 8.09 16.93 6.65
N PHE A 223 7.56 16.78 5.44
CA PHE A 223 6.57 17.68 4.86
C PHE A 223 5.32 17.81 5.73
N PHE A 224 4.69 16.68 6.06
CA PHE A 224 3.50 16.67 6.93
C PHE A 224 3.84 16.99 8.40
N THR A 225 5.12 16.95 8.79
CA THR A 225 5.55 17.42 10.11
C THR A 225 5.73 18.93 10.17
N LYS A 226 6.32 19.54 9.13
CA LYS A 226 6.80 20.93 9.18
C LYS A 226 5.98 21.92 8.35
N HIS A 227 5.40 21.47 7.24
CA HIS A 227 4.85 22.38 6.21
C HIS A 227 3.33 22.31 6.10
N PHE A 228 2.71 21.15 6.36
CA PHE A 228 1.27 20.97 6.25
C PHE A 228 0.70 20.23 7.46
N ASP A 229 -0.44 20.66 7.96
CA ASP A 229 -1.17 19.98 9.03
C ASP A 229 -2.32 19.15 8.44
N MET A 230 -2.17 17.84 8.50
CA MET A 230 -3.15 16.88 8.00
C MET A 230 -4.51 16.96 8.71
N LYS A 231 -4.55 17.45 9.96
CA LYS A 231 -5.79 17.52 10.75
C LYS A 231 -6.64 18.73 10.38
N THR A 232 -5.99 19.87 10.17
CA THR A 232 -6.66 21.12 9.79
C THR A 232 -6.73 21.32 8.28
N LEU A 233 -5.96 20.52 7.52
CA LEU A 233 -5.80 20.62 6.08
C LEU A 233 -5.29 22.00 5.63
N MET A 234 -4.41 22.58 6.44
CA MET A 234 -3.86 23.92 6.24
C MET A 234 -2.33 23.91 6.27
N PRO A 235 -1.67 24.88 5.60
CA PRO A 235 -0.24 25.11 5.78
C PRO A 235 0.07 25.40 7.24
N LYS A 236 1.19 24.85 7.73
CA LYS A 236 1.71 25.21 9.04
C LYS A 236 2.31 26.61 8.96
N THR A 237 1.99 27.47 9.94
CA THR A 237 2.66 28.76 10.09
C THR A 237 4.17 28.52 10.16
N PRO A 238 5.00 29.29 9.44
CA PRO A 238 6.44 29.18 9.56
C PRO A 238 6.83 29.27 11.03
N VAL A 239 7.43 28.21 11.57
CA VAL A 239 8.15 28.35 12.83
C VAL A 239 9.37 29.18 12.47
N GLU A 240 9.40 30.44 12.89
CA GLU A 240 10.61 31.25 12.80
C GLU A 240 11.76 30.39 13.33
N ALA A 241 12.73 30.11 12.47
CA ALA A 241 13.94 29.38 12.86
C ALA A 241 14.61 30.20 13.97
N LYS A 242 14.54 29.68 15.20
CA LYS A 242 15.35 30.16 16.32
C LYS A 242 16.71 29.50 16.29
#